data_AF-A0A3C0HGD1-F1
#
_entry.id   AF-A0A3C0HGD1-F1
#
_cell.length_a   1.000
_cell.length_b   1.000
_cell.length_c   1.000
_cell.angle_alpha   90.00
_cell.angle_beta   90.00
_cell.angle_gamma   90.00
#
_symmetry.space_group_name_H-M   'P 1'
#
loop_
_entity.id
_entity.type
_entity.pdbx_description
1 polymer ?
#
loop_
_entity_poly.entity_id
_entity_poly.type
_entity_poly.pdbx_seq_one_letter_code
_entity_poly.pdbx_strand_id
1 'polypeptide(L)' 'HYKCYGTGSTEEHIRERGVNVIHGGLNSLRFTPVFAIGPDEADLIVDAVRQALLHGPRIATAEAA' A
#
# COMPACT_ATOMS: atom_id res chain seq x y z
N HIS A 1 -0.26 13.99 4.28
CA HIS A 1 0.54 13.54 3.12
C HIS A 1 0.61 12.02 3.10
N TYR A 2 0.42 11.36 1.95
CA TYR A 2 0.57 9.90 1.80
C TYR A 2 1.93 9.62 1.16
N LYS A 3 2.93 9.27 1.97
CA LYS A 3 4.26 8.92 1.47
C LYS A 3 4.18 7.51 0.88
N CYS A 4 4.46 7.36 -0.41
CA CYS A 4 4.38 6.07 -1.09
C CYS A 4 5.74 5.49 -1.49
N TYR A 5 6.87 6.03 -1.02
CA TYR A 5 8.20 5.51 -1.35
C TYR A 5 9.15 5.54 -0.15
N GLY A 6 10.10 4.61 -0.11
CA GLY A 6 11.15 4.54 0.91
C GLY A 6 10.64 4.19 2.31
N THR A 7 11.50 4.36 3.31
CA THR A 7 11.20 3.95 4.69
C THR A 7 10.02 4.68 5.31
N GLY A 8 9.17 3.94 6.02
CA GLY A 8 7.95 4.42 6.64
C GLY A 8 6.87 4.80 5.63
N SER A 9 6.87 4.20 4.44
CA SER A 9 5.89 4.51 3.40
C SER A 9 4.73 3.53 3.37
N THR A 10 3.62 3.96 2.77
CA THR A 10 2.46 3.10 2.50
C THR A 10 2.85 1.91 1.61
N GLU A 11 3.76 2.11 0.65
CA GLU A 11 4.26 1.04 -0.23
C GLU A 11 5.03 -0.02 0.54
N GLU A 12 6.00 0.39 1.36
CA GLU A 12 6.76 -0.51 2.23
C GLU A 12 5.84 -1.34 3.14
N HIS A 13 4.86 -0.68 3.78
CA HIS A 13 3.90 -1.35 4.67
C HIS A 13 3.06 -2.44 3.98
N ILE A 14 2.62 -2.19 2.74
CA ILE A 14 1.87 -3.16 1.95
C ILE A 14 2.77 -4.33 1.52
N ARG A 15 4.02 -4.05 1.14
CA ARG A 15 4.99 -5.08 0.72
C ARG A 15 5.37 -6.03 1.85
N GLU A 16 5.57 -5.52 3.06
CA GLU A 16 5.86 -6.34 4.25
C GLU A 16 4.72 -7.32 4.58
N ARG A 17 3.50 -7.04 4.10
CA ARG A 17 2.30 -7.88 4.27
C ARG A 17 2.04 -8.80 3.08
N GLY A 18 3.00 -8.91 2.15
CA GLY A 18 3.00 -9.92 1.09
C GLY A 18 2.27 -9.51 -0.19
N VAL A 19 1.77 -8.27 -0.30
CA VAL A 19 1.15 -7.78 -1.55
C VAL A 19 2.17 -7.00 -2.37
N ASN A 20 2.39 -7.44 -3.61
CA ASN A 20 3.29 -6.77 -4.53
C ASN A 20 2.71 -5.42 -4.98
N VAL A 21 3.46 -4.35 -4.70
CA VAL A 21 3.15 -2.98 -5.11
C VAL A 21 4.47 -2.25 -5.32
N ILE A 22 4.46 -1.25 -6.21
CA ILE A 22 5.59 -0.33 -6.37
C ILE A 22 5.08 1.11 -6.32
N HIS A 23 5.96 2.03 -5.94
CA HIS A 23 5.61 3.44 -5.91
C HIS A 23 5.41 4.00 -7.32
N GLY A 24 4.32 4.73 -7.52
CA GLY A 24 4.02 5.48 -8.76
C GLY A 24 4.47 6.94 -8.70
N GLY A 25 5.03 7.38 -7.58
CA GLY A 25 5.42 8.77 -7.32
C GLY A 25 5.31 9.10 -5.84
N LEU A 26 5.32 10.38 -5.51
CA LEU A 26 5.30 10.87 -4.12
C LEU A 26 4.13 10.29 -3.29
N ASN A 27 2.95 10.23 -3.91
CA ASN A 27 1.66 9.86 -3.29
C ASN A 27 0.86 8.86 -4.13
N SER A 28 1.54 8.06 -4.96
CA SER A 28 0.91 7.12 -5.89
C SER A 28 1.44 5.72 -5.67
N LEU A 29 0.53 4.74 -5.72
CA LEU A 29 0.84 3.31 -5.74
C LEU A 29 0.53 2.77 -7.14
N ARG A 30 1.36 1.86 -7.64
CA ARG A 30 1.17 1.20 -8.92
C ARG A 30 1.14 -0.32 -8.72
N PHE A 31 0.07 -0.92 -9.23
CA PHE A 31 -0.11 -2.35 -9.30
C PHE A 31 -0.09 -2.76 -10.78
N THR A 32 0.60 -3.86 -11.08
CA THR A 32 0.65 -4.43 -12.43
C THR A 32 0.35 -5.92 -12.35
N PRO A 33 -0.89 -6.31 -12.03
CA PRO A 33 -1.27 -7.71 -11.99
C PRO A 33 -1.27 -8.32 -13.40
N VAL A 34 -1.28 -9.64 -13.47
CA VAL A 34 -1.51 -10.35 -14.73
C VAL A 34 -2.94 -10.10 -15.24
N PHE A 35 -3.17 -10.20 -16.54
CA PHE A 35 -4.51 -10.00 -17.11
C PHE A 35 -5.55 -11.04 -16.64
N ALA A 36 -5.10 -12.20 -16.19
CA ALA A 36 -5.97 -13.27 -15.70
C ALA A 36 -6.39 -13.11 -14.22
N ILE A 37 -6.16 -11.93 -13.62
CA ILE A 37 -6.51 -11.67 -12.21
C ILE A 37 -8.00 -11.93 -11.94
N GLY A 38 -8.28 -12.67 -10.87
CA GLY A 38 -9.64 -12.95 -10.41
C GLY A 38 -10.22 -11.86 -9.50
N PRO A 39 -11.52 -11.91 -9.21
CA PRO A 39 -12.17 -10.97 -8.28
C PRO A 39 -11.53 -11.02 -6.88
N ASP A 40 -11.31 -12.22 -6.33
CA ASP A 40 -10.74 -12.39 -4.98
C ASP A 40 -9.31 -11.80 -4.87
N GLU A 41 -8.51 -11.91 -5.93
CA GLU A 41 -7.17 -11.34 -6.00
C GLU A 41 -7.22 -9.81 -6.11
N ALA A 42 -8.16 -9.26 -6.88
CA ALA A 42 -8.38 -7.82 -6.96
C ALA A 42 -8.86 -7.26 -5.61
N ASP A 43 -9.77 -7.96 -4.94
CA ASP A 43 -10.25 -7.60 -3.60
C ASP A 43 -9.14 -7.64 -2.57
N LEU A 44 -8.23 -8.62 -2.63
CA LEU A 44 -7.05 -8.68 -1.78
C LEU A 44 -6.16 -7.43 -1.96
N ILE A 45 -5.93 -6.97 -3.18
CA ILE A 45 -5.17 -5.74 -3.46
C ILE A 45 -5.88 -4.52 -2.86
N VAL A 46 -7.19 -4.40 -3.06
CA VAL A 46 -7.99 -3.29 -2.53
C VAL A 46 -7.99 -3.29 -0.99
N ASP A 47 -8.13 -4.46 -0.36
CA ASP A 47 -8.10 -4.57 1.09
C ASP A 47 -6.72 -4.23 1.65
N ALA A 48 -5.62 -4.68 1.03
CA ALA A 48 -4.28 -4.30 1.45
C ALA A 48 -4.07 -2.77 1.43
N VAL A 49 -4.59 -2.08 0.40
CA VAL A 49 -4.58 -0.61 0.35
C VAL A 49 -5.44 -0.02 1.48
N ARG A 50 -6.64 -0.55 1.72
CA ARG A 50 -7.50 -0.11 2.83
C ARG A 50 -6.80 -0.24 4.18
N GLN A 51 -6.21 -1.40 4.47
CA GLN A 51 -5.48 -1.66 5.72
C GLN A 51 -4.32 -0.68 5.89
N ALA A 52 -3.56 -0.42 4.84
CA ALA A 52 -2.45 0.54 4.89
C ALA A 52 -2.90 1.99 5.11
N LEU A 53 -4.07 2.38 4.61
CA LEU A 53 -4.61 3.73 4.83
C LEU A 53 -5.14 3.93 6.26
N LEU A 54 -5.71 2.86 6.85
CA LEU A 54 -6.31 2.88 8.18
C LEU A 54 -5.30 2.62 9.32
N HIS A 55 -4.28 1.79 9.07
CA HIS A 55 -3.35 1.29 10.09
C HIS A 55 -1.87 1.45 9.73
N GLY A 56 -1.59 2.04 8.57
CA GLY A 56 -0.24 2.18 8.07
C GLY A 56 0.58 3.29 8.74
N PRO A 57 1.83 3.48 8.29
CA PRO A 57 2.85 4.29 8.97
C PRO A 57 2.44 5.75 9.17
N ARG A 58 1.55 6.27 8.33
CA ARG A 58 1.03 7.64 8.46
C ARG A 58 0.29 7.85 9.79
N ILE A 59 -0.48 6.86 10.25
CA ILE A 59 -1.20 6.95 11.53
C ILE A 59 -0.20 6.86 12.69
N ALA A 60 0.69 5.87 12.67
CA ALA A 60 1.73 5.73 13.70
C ALA A 60 2.62 6.99 13.82
N THR A 61 2.95 7.62 12.69
CA THR A 61 3.72 8.87 12.68
C THR A 61 2.93 10.04 13.25
N ALA A 62 1.62 10.12 12.97
CA ALA A 62 0.75 11.16 13.49
C ALA A 62 0.46 11.01 14.98
N GLU A 63 0.39 9.78 15.50
CA GLU A 63 0.23 9.49 16.93
C GLU A 63 1.50 9.75 17.74
N ALA A 64 2.67 9.68 17.11
CA ALA A 64 3.97 9.91 17.74
C ALA A 64 4.41 11.39 17.74
N ALA A 65 3.65 12.29 17.10
CA ALA A 65 3.94 13.72 16.95
C ALA A 65 3.09 14.57 17.89
#